data_AF-A0A848YBA2-F1
#
_entry.id   AF-A0A848YBA2-F1
#
_cell.length_a   1.000
_cell.length_b   1.000
_cell.length_c   1.000
_cell.angle_alpha   90.00
_cell.angle_beta   90.00
_cell.angle_gamma   90.00
#
_symmetry.space_group_name_H-M   'P 1'
#
loop_
_entity.id
_entity.type
_entity.pdbx_description
1 polymer ?
#
loop_
_entity_poly.entity_id
_entity_poly.type
_entity_poly.pdbx_seq_one_letter_code
_entity_poly.pdbx_strand_id
1 'polypeptide(L)'
;GWDKHVGSDKFRGAKDGSLHFPGFHVEAADMMIERGAAGMASDTLSLDYGQSKKFSTHYKWLPSGRWGLECVANLGDVPEAGATIVVGSPKVKGATGGPSRIFALV
;
A
#
# COMPACT_ATOMS: atom_id res chain seq x y z
N GLY A 1 -4.63 -4.34 -10.04
CA GLY A 1 -6.09 -4.42 -9.80
C GLY A 1 -6.77 -3.06 -9.83
N TRP A 2 -6.64 -2.23 -8.81
CA TRP A 2 -7.16 -0.85 -8.78
C TRP A 2 -6.34 0.12 -9.65
N ASP A 3 -5.06 -0.22 -9.90
CA ASP A 3 -4.13 0.43 -10.83
C ASP A 3 -4.72 0.76 -12.22
N LYS A 4 -5.64 -0.05 -12.75
CA LYS A 4 -6.35 0.23 -14.01
C LYS A 4 -7.17 1.53 -14.00
N HIS A 5 -7.40 2.12 -12.83
CA HIS A 5 -8.18 3.33 -12.66
C HIS A 5 -7.34 4.60 -12.57
N VAL A 6 -6.00 4.54 -12.48
CA VAL A 6 -5.10 5.69 -12.25
C VAL A 6 -5.38 6.89 -13.15
N GLY A 7 -5.76 6.68 -14.42
CA GLY A 7 -6.09 7.72 -15.39
C GLY A 7 -7.53 8.26 -15.32
N SER A 8 -8.30 7.91 -14.30
CA SER A 8 -9.74 8.23 -14.19
C SER A 8 -10.12 8.70 -12.79
N ASP A 9 -11.22 9.44 -12.68
CA ASP A 9 -11.78 9.88 -11.39
C ASP A 9 -12.09 8.72 -10.44
N LYS A 10 -12.32 7.53 -11.00
CA LYS A 10 -12.56 6.31 -10.23
C LYS A 10 -11.39 5.93 -9.32
N PHE A 11 -10.14 6.31 -9.64
CA PHE A 11 -9.00 5.97 -8.79
C PHE A 11 -9.15 6.48 -7.36
N ARG A 12 -9.64 7.72 -7.24
CA ARG A 12 -9.97 8.34 -5.95
C ARG A 12 -11.32 7.87 -5.41
N GLY A 13 -12.24 7.53 -6.31
CA GLY A 13 -13.61 7.19 -5.97
C GLY A 13 -14.26 8.29 -5.13
N ALA A 14 -13.99 9.56 -5.44
CA ALA A 14 -14.44 10.66 -4.61
C ALA A 14 -15.97 10.82 -4.73
N LYS A 15 -16.68 10.71 -3.61
CA LYS A 15 -18.13 10.86 -3.53
C LYS A 15 -18.54 11.37 -2.15
N ASP A 16 -19.44 12.35 -2.10
CA ASP A 16 -20.03 12.90 -0.87
C ASP A 16 -18.98 13.34 0.17
N GLY A 17 -17.86 13.92 -0.29
CA GLY A 17 -16.75 14.37 0.58
C GLY A 17 -15.87 13.23 1.13
N SER A 18 -16.06 11.99 0.66
CA SER A 18 -15.27 10.82 1.03
C SER A 18 -14.63 10.16 -0.18
N LEU A 19 -13.60 9.33 0.05
CA LEU A 19 -12.92 8.57 -1.00
C LEU A 19 -13.38 7.12 -0.94
N HIS A 20 -13.53 6.46 -2.08
CA HIS A 20 -14.01 5.08 -2.15
C HIS A 20 -13.02 4.21 -2.93
N PHE A 21 -12.15 3.55 -2.19
CA PHE A 21 -11.22 2.53 -2.69
C PHE A 21 -10.97 1.49 -1.58
N PRO A 22 -10.61 0.24 -1.92
CA PRO A 22 -10.35 -0.81 -0.94
C PRO A 22 -9.05 -0.54 -0.17
N GLY A 23 -8.92 -1.19 0.98
CA GLY A 23 -7.71 -1.20 1.78
C GLY A 23 -7.72 -2.35 2.79
N PHE A 24 -6.63 -2.50 3.53
CA PHE A 24 -6.48 -3.55 4.53
C PHE A 24 -7.29 -3.21 5.78
N HIS A 25 -7.89 -4.23 6.39
CA HIS A 25 -8.44 -4.13 7.75
C HIS A 25 -7.31 -4.22 8.78
N VAL A 26 -7.49 -3.61 9.95
CA VAL A 26 -6.48 -3.59 11.02
C VAL A 26 -6.09 -5.00 11.50
N GLU A 27 -7.06 -5.92 11.57
CA GLU A 27 -6.83 -7.32 11.95
C GLU A 27 -5.98 -8.08 10.92
N ALA A 28 -6.05 -7.69 9.64
CA ALA A 28 -5.17 -8.26 8.62
C ALA A 28 -3.73 -7.76 8.81
N ALA A 29 -3.56 -6.49 9.21
CA ALA A 29 -2.24 -5.97 9.59
C ALA A 29 -1.67 -6.70 10.80
N ASP A 30 -2.50 -6.98 11.82
CA ASP A 30 -2.10 -7.78 12.99
C ASP A 30 -1.58 -9.16 12.59
N MET A 31 -2.38 -9.91 11.83
CA MET A 31 -1.98 -11.24 11.35
C MET A 31 -0.68 -11.19 10.53
N MET A 32 -0.49 -10.19 9.68
CA MET A 32 0.73 -10.08 8.86
C MET A 32 1.96 -9.68 9.67
N ILE A 33 1.78 -8.88 10.73
CA ILE A 33 2.82 -8.59 11.71
C ILE A 33 3.28 -9.89 12.39
N GLU A 34 2.35 -10.69 12.88
CA GLU A 34 2.63 -11.98 13.54
C GLU A 34 3.33 -12.98 12.61
N ARG A 35 2.96 -12.99 11.33
CA ARG A 35 3.60 -13.81 10.29
C ARG A 35 4.98 -13.30 9.85
N GLY A 36 5.45 -12.18 10.39
CA GLY A 36 6.78 -11.65 10.10
C GLY A 36 6.93 -10.98 8.74
N ALA A 37 5.82 -10.52 8.13
CA ALA A 37 5.90 -9.80 6.86
C ALA A 37 6.71 -8.49 7.02
N ALA A 38 7.62 -8.22 6.08
CA ALA A 38 8.50 -7.04 6.11
C ALA A 38 7.82 -5.77 5.57
N GLY A 39 6.84 -5.93 4.68
CA GLY A 39 6.19 -4.83 3.99
C GLY A 39 4.77 -5.15 3.55
N MET A 40 3.99 -4.10 3.29
CA MET A 40 2.60 -4.17 2.81
C MET A 40 2.47 -3.26 1.59
N ALA A 41 1.79 -3.74 0.55
CA ALA A 41 1.65 -3.04 -0.71
C ALA A 41 0.18 -2.96 -1.13
N SER A 42 -0.27 -1.77 -1.52
CA SER A 42 -1.60 -1.52 -2.08
C SER A 42 -1.47 -0.89 -3.47
N ASP A 43 -2.37 -1.26 -4.38
CA ASP A 43 -2.54 -0.58 -5.67
C ASP A 43 -3.54 0.60 -5.60
N THR A 44 -3.95 0.99 -4.39
CA THR A 44 -4.79 2.15 -4.10
C THR A 44 -3.99 3.33 -3.50
N LEU A 45 -4.69 4.42 -3.20
CA LEU A 45 -4.12 5.63 -2.59
C LEU A 45 -3.78 5.50 -1.11
N SER A 46 -4.14 4.38 -0.46
CA SER A 46 -3.81 4.17 0.94
C SER A 46 -3.71 2.68 1.30
N LEU A 47 -2.93 2.34 2.34
CA LEU A 47 -3.06 1.04 3.00
C LEU A 47 -4.45 0.86 3.66
N ASP A 48 -5.06 1.95 4.13
CA ASP A 48 -6.41 1.95 4.67
C ASP A 48 -7.46 2.08 3.55
N TYR A 49 -8.70 1.67 3.83
CA TYR A 49 -9.81 1.93 2.89
C TYR A 49 -10.15 3.42 2.82
N GLY A 50 -10.66 3.88 1.68
CA GLY A 50 -10.75 5.33 1.38
C GLY A 50 -11.63 6.17 2.32
N GLN A 51 -12.62 5.55 2.97
CA GLN A 51 -13.48 6.24 3.94
C GLN A 51 -12.84 6.33 5.34
N SER A 52 -11.72 5.65 5.57
CA SER A 52 -11.03 5.64 6.87
C SER A 52 -10.65 7.06 7.28
N LYS A 53 -11.05 7.44 8.50
CA LYS A 53 -10.62 8.68 9.17
C LYS A 53 -9.66 8.40 10.32
N LYS A 54 -9.53 7.13 10.71
CA LYS A 54 -8.71 6.69 11.84
C LYS A 54 -7.37 6.13 11.41
N PHE A 55 -7.22 5.71 10.14
CA PHE A 55 -6.00 5.11 9.59
C PHE A 55 -5.47 3.96 10.46
N SER A 56 -6.38 3.11 10.95
CA SER A 56 -6.06 2.07 11.93
C SER A 56 -5.03 1.07 11.39
N THR A 57 -5.04 0.79 10.08
CA THR A 57 -4.04 -0.07 9.46
C THR A 57 -2.67 0.61 9.48
N HIS A 58 -2.55 1.87 9.10
CA HIS A 58 -1.29 2.63 9.22
C HIS A 58 -0.74 2.64 10.65
N TYR A 59 -1.59 2.99 11.63
CA TYR A 59 -1.17 3.10 13.02
C TYR A 59 -0.83 1.76 13.66
N LYS A 60 -1.37 0.65 13.16
CA LYS A 60 -0.93 -0.68 13.57
C LYS A 60 0.37 -1.09 12.87
N TRP A 61 0.45 -0.86 11.56
CA TRP A 61 1.50 -1.37 10.70
C TRP A 61 2.83 -0.61 10.83
N LEU A 62 2.84 0.71 10.60
CA LEU A 62 4.09 1.47 10.48
C LEU A 62 4.89 1.58 11.79
N PRO A 63 4.28 1.78 12.97
CA PRO A 63 5.02 1.80 14.23
C PRO A 63 5.70 0.47 14.58
N SER A 64 5.35 -0.62 13.90
CA SER A 64 5.96 -1.93 14.09
C SER A 64 7.33 -2.08 13.40
N GLY A 65 7.87 -1.02 12.79
CA GLY A 65 9.16 -1.01 12.09
C GLY A 65 9.11 -1.54 10.66
N ARG A 66 7.91 -1.69 10.09
CA ARG A 66 7.66 -2.22 8.74
C ARG A 66 7.41 -1.08 7.75
N TRP A 67 7.62 -1.36 6.46
CA TRP A 67 7.37 -0.38 5.40
C TRP A 67 6.02 -0.59 4.70
N GLY A 68 5.50 0.47 4.08
CA GLY A 68 4.28 0.44 3.26
C GLY A 68 4.54 0.97 1.85
N LEU A 69 3.84 0.42 0.87
CA LEU A 69 3.79 0.91 -0.50
C LEU A 69 2.34 1.14 -0.92
N GLU A 70 2.11 2.26 -1.57
CA GLU A 70 0.82 2.68 -2.10
C GLU A 70 0.98 2.98 -3.59
N CYS A 71 -0.13 2.99 -4.32
CA CYS A 71 -0.14 3.21 -5.78
C CYS A 71 0.74 2.22 -6.56
N VAL A 72 0.85 0.97 -6.10
CA VAL A 72 1.61 -0.07 -6.82
C VAL A 72 0.92 -0.46 -8.11
N ALA A 73 1.66 -0.49 -9.22
CA ALA A 73 1.17 -0.93 -10.52
C ALA A 73 1.56 -2.38 -10.81
N ASN A 74 0.81 -3.04 -11.70
CA ASN A 74 1.15 -4.34 -12.30
C ASN A 74 1.25 -5.51 -11.31
N LEU A 75 0.58 -5.43 -10.15
CA LEU A 75 0.50 -6.57 -9.22
C LEU A 75 -0.11 -7.82 -9.85
N GLY A 76 -0.94 -7.65 -10.89
CA GLY A 76 -1.53 -8.75 -11.65
C GLY A 76 -0.52 -9.52 -12.52
N ASP A 77 0.67 -8.97 -12.75
CA ASP A 77 1.74 -9.61 -13.54
C ASP A 77 2.74 -10.37 -12.65
N VAL A 78 2.56 -10.34 -11.33
CA VAL A 78 3.45 -10.97 -10.35
C VAL A 78 2.83 -12.31 -9.89
N PRO A 79 3.60 -13.42 -9.86
CA PRO A 79 3.09 -14.69 -9.36
C PRO A 79 2.77 -14.62 -7.85
N GLU A 80 1.87 -15.50 -7.38
CA GLU A 80 1.45 -15.55 -5.98
C GLU A 80 2.62 -15.75 -4.99
N ALA A 81 3.70 -16.42 -5.43
CA ALA A 81 4.92 -16.63 -4.67
C ALA A 81 6.14 -16.78 -5.60
N GLY A 82 7.34 -16.61 -5.03
CA GLY A 82 8.62 -16.82 -5.72
C GLY A 82 9.28 -15.56 -6.29
N ALA A 83 8.51 -14.49 -6.49
CA ALA A 83 9.05 -13.21 -6.94
C ALA A 83 9.85 -12.50 -5.84
N THR A 84 10.87 -11.75 -6.25
CA THR A 84 11.64 -10.84 -5.38
C THR A 84 11.31 -9.39 -5.72
N ILE A 85 10.82 -8.62 -4.74
CA ILE A 85 10.58 -7.18 -4.90
C ILE A 85 11.82 -6.37 -4.51
N VAL A 86 12.18 -5.39 -5.34
CA VAL A 86 13.20 -4.40 -5.02
C VAL A 86 12.53 -3.06 -4.77
N VAL A 87 12.68 -2.55 -3.55
CA VAL A 87 12.05 -1.31 -3.08
C VAL A 87 13.12 -0.28 -2.74
N GLY A 88 13.30 0.71 -3.61
CA GLY A 88 14.21 1.84 -3.36
C GLY A 88 13.52 2.98 -2.61
N SER A 89 14.14 3.54 -1.59
CA SER A 89 13.63 4.74 -0.91
C SER A 89 14.57 5.92 -1.13
N PRO A 90 14.07 7.14 -1.41
CA PRO A 90 14.90 8.34 -1.48
C PRO A 90 15.63 8.58 -0.15
N LYS A 91 16.95 8.82 -0.23
CA LYS A 91 17.76 9.10 0.97
C LYS A 91 17.66 10.58 1.38
N VAL A 92 16.47 10.99 1.81
CA VAL A 92 16.17 12.35 2.24
C VAL A 92 16.21 12.41 3.77
N LYS A 93 16.93 13.40 4.32
CA LYS A 93 17.11 13.57 5.77
C LYS A 93 15.75 13.78 6.45
N GLY A 94 15.40 12.91 7.40
CA GLY A 94 14.17 13.01 8.18
C GLY A 94 12.89 12.67 7.41
N ALA A 95 12.99 12.07 6.23
CA ALA A 95 11.82 11.71 5.45
C ALA A 95 11.03 10.57 6.11
N THR A 96 9.70 10.69 6.07
CA THR A 96 8.75 9.66 6.52
C THR A 96 8.32 8.72 5.40
N GLY A 97 8.69 9.04 4.15
CA GLY A 97 8.38 8.32 2.93
C GLY A 97 8.81 9.13 1.71
N GLY A 98 8.55 8.60 0.51
CA GLY A 98 8.85 9.28 -0.74
C GLY A 98 8.49 8.44 -1.95
N PRO A 99 8.47 9.04 -3.16
CA PRO A 99 8.24 8.30 -4.38
C PRO A 99 9.34 7.25 -4.59
N SER A 100 8.95 6.09 -5.09
CA SER A 100 9.87 4.98 -5.34
C SER A 100 9.72 4.47 -6.78
N ARG A 101 10.84 4.07 -7.38
CA ARG A 101 10.82 3.16 -8.52
C ARG A 101 11.07 1.75 -7.99
N ILE A 102 10.01 0.96 -7.96
CA ILE A 102 10.07 -0.45 -7.59
C ILE A 102 10.10 -1.34 -8.83
N PHE A 103 10.58 -2.57 -8.67
CA PHE A 103 10.47 -3.61 -9.67
C PHE A 103 10.41 -4.99 -9.00
N ALA A 104 9.78 -5.95 -9.67
CA ALA A 104 9.75 -7.35 -9.27
C ALA A 104 10.65 -8.16 -10.21
N LEU A 105 11.42 -9.07 -9.63
CA LEU A 105 12.13 -10.13 -10.33
C LEU A 105 11.27 -11.38 -10.21
N VAL A 106 10.77 -11.89 -11.34
CA VAL A 106 9.85 -13.03 -11.43
C VAL A 106 10.53 -14.25 -12.02
#